data_AF-A0A976H1J4-F1
#
_entry.id   AF-A0A976H1J4-F1
#
_cell.length_a   1.000
_cell.length_b   1.000
_cell.length_c   1.000
_cell.angle_alpha   90.00
_cell.angle_beta   90.00
_cell.angle_gamma   90.00
#
_symmetry.space_group_name_H-M   'P 1'
#
loop_
_entity.id
_entity.type
_entity.pdbx_description
1 polymer ?
#
loop_
_entity_poly.entity_id
_entity_poly.type
_entity_poly.pdbx_seq_one_letter_code
_entity_poly.pdbx_strand_id
1 'polypeptide(L)'
;MMNEIDDNAFILKGKWQAFSIMNGFLFHRLLRFSLLSLIISLQGFVSAEIIDDQPIEQERGEKPTQRQGIPTLWIVGDSTVRCGTAGQRGWGEEISAHFDAKKIQVQNRALGGRSSRTFFTEGKWEAVLRELKAGDWVLMQFGHNDASPINEDPPVNASTRARGTIRSNGDETQDIINILTGKPETVHSYGWYLRHFVTTAKERGAHAIILSPVPRLVWTKEKTIQRSTDSWSLWAKQAAAQSGAPFFDLNDRLASRYEQLGPDVVKSLFADGTHTTAAGAVLSAEVVVDGLKELALAPLAETILPKKR
;
A
#
# COMPACT_ATOMS: atom_id res chain seq x y z
N MET A 1 7.10 -34.78 61.62
CA MET A 1 5.96 -34.38 62.47
C MET A 1 5.33 -33.18 61.78
N MET A 2 4.38 -33.31 60.86
CA MET A 2 3.05 -33.95 60.95
C MET A 2 2.19 -33.29 62.04
N ASN A 3 1.22 -32.46 61.63
CA ASN A 3 -0.21 -32.49 62.02
C ASN A 3 -0.89 -31.12 61.83
N GLU A 4 -1.50 -30.96 60.66
CA GLU A 4 -2.95 -30.85 60.41
C GLU A 4 -3.98 -30.70 61.56
N ILE A 5 -5.04 -29.91 61.22
CA ILE A 5 -6.50 -30.04 61.48
C ILE A 5 -7.16 -29.20 62.59
N ASP A 6 -8.02 -28.27 62.11
CA ASP A 6 -9.45 -27.94 62.40
C ASP A 6 -9.99 -27.99 63.86
N ASP A 7 -11.05 -27.29 64.31
CA ASP A 7 -12.32 -26.99 63.65
C ASP A 7 -13.29 -26.25 64.62
N ASN A 8 -14.33 -25.60 64.07
CA ASN A 8 -15.66 -25.28 64.65
C ASN A 8 -15.82 -24.25 65.80
N ALA A 9 -16.91 -23.47 65.97
CA ALA A 9 -18.06 -22.97 65.19
C ALA A 9 -18.98 -22.18 66.18
N PHE A 10 -20.06 -21.55 65.68
CA PHE A 10 -21.21 -20.84 66.35
C PHE A 10 -21.05 -19.30 66.51
N ILE A 11 -21.93 -18.36 66.08
CA ILE A 11 -23.37 -18.36 65.70
C ILE A 11 -23.83 -16.99 65.07
N LEU A 12 -24.70 -17.08 64.05
CA LEU A 12 -25.86 -16.26 63.57
C LEU A 12 -25.79 -14.78 63.06
N LYS A 13 -26.27 -14.63 61.81
CA LYS A 13 -27.33 -13.74 61.21
C LYS A 13 -26.83 -13.16 59.87
N GLY A 14 -27.48 -13.16 58.71
CA GLY A 14 -28.77 -13.61 58.19
C GLY A 14 -28.87 -13.20 56.69
N LYS A 15 -28.81 -14.19 55.78
CA LYS A 15 -29.53 -14.43 54.50
C LYS A 15 -30.71 -13.47 54.13
N TRP A 16 -31.12 -13.12 52.88
CA TRP A 16 -31.00 -13.58 51.47
C TRP A 16 -31.45 -12.43 50.51
N GLN A 17 -30.78 -12.19 49.36
CA GLN A 17 -31.15 -12.43 47.93
C GLN A 17 -32.39 -11.77 47.28
N ALA A 18 -32.16 -11.38 46.01
CA ALA A 18 -33.04 -10.76 45.02
C ALA A 18 -33.97 -11.75 44.29
N PHE A 19 -35.04 -11.25 43.65
CA PHE A 19 -35.67 -11.86 42.46
C PHE A 19 -36.45 -10.84 41.60
N SER A 20 -36.42 -11.09 40.28
CA SER A 20 -37.07 -10.39 39.14
C SER A 20 -38.58 -10.67 39.04
N ILE A 21 -39.34 -9.88 38.24
CA ILE A 21 -40.43 -10.33 37.30
C ILE A 21 -40.93 -9.17 36.42
N MET A 22 -41.07 -9.46 35.12
CA MET A 22 -41.75 -8.71 34.03
C MET A 22 -43.29 -8.83 34.10
N ASN A 23 -44.03 -7.81 33.65
CA ASN A 23 -44.99 -7.87 32.52
C ASN A 23 -45.82 -6.59 32.37
N GLY A 24 -46.20 -6.30 31.12
CA GLY A 24 -46.67 -4.99 30.65
C GLY A 24 -48.18 -4.76 30.69
N PHE A 25 -48.59 -3.59 30.20
CA PHE A 25 -49.91 -3.35 29.60
C PHE A 25 -49.83 -2.21 28.58
N LEU A 26 -50.47 -2.46 27.44
CA LEU A 26 -50.62 -1.65 26.23
C LEU A 26 -51.87 -0.76 26.37
N PHE A 27 -51.90 0.49 25.89
CA PHE A 27 -53.13 1.09 25.33
C PHE A 27 -52.85 2.26 24.37
N HIS A 28 -53.73 2.37 23.38
CA HIS A 28 -53.67 3.08 22.10
C HIS A 28 -54.00 4.59 22.09
N ARG A 29 -53.58 5.24 20.96
CA ARG A 29 -54.29 6.27 20.14
C ARG A 29 -54.32 7.74 20.61
N LEU A 30 -53.69 8.64 19.83
CA LEU A 30 -54.35 9.53 18.83
C LEU A 30 -53.37 10.54 18.20
N LEU A 31 -53.47 10.69 16.87
CA LEU A 31 -52.94 11.82 16.10
C LEU A 31 -53.57 13.15 16.56
N ARG A 32 -52.78 14.23 16.61
CA ARG A 32 -53.23 15.58 16.26
C ARG A 32 -52.14 16.33 15.51
N PHE A 33 -52.42 16.66 14.24
CA PHE A 33 -51.74 17.69 13.49
C PHE A 33 -52.11 19.07 14.07
N SER A 34 -51.14 19.97 14.16
CA SER A 34 -51.39 21.41 14.08
C SER A 34 -50.21 22.05 13.39
N LEU A 35 -50.47 22.53 12.17
CA LEU A 35 -49.65 23.51 11.47
C LEU A 35 -49.61 24.79 12.30
N LEU A 36 -48.41 25.29 12.60
CA LEU A 36 -48.22 26.73 12.71
C LEU A 36 -46.91 27.09 12.02
N SER A 37 -47.05 27.80 10.91
CA SER A 37 -45.97 28.39 10.13
C SER A 37 -45.26 29.43 10.98
N LEU A 38 -43.94 29.30 11.14
CA LEU A 38 -43.09 30.38 11.59
C LEU A 38 -41.93 30.55 10.60
N ILE A 39 -42.03 31.61 9.81
CA ILE A 39 -40.99 32.13 8.93
C ILE A 39 -39.90 32.71 9.84
N ILE A 40 -38.71 32.11 9.83
CA ILE A 40 -37.51 32.73 10.39
C ILE A 40 -36.56 33.01 9.22
N SER A 41 -36.30 34.30 9.06
CA SER A 41 -35.36 34.92 8.14
C SER A 41 -33.98 34.24 8.14
N LEU A 42 -33.49 33.86 6.95
CA LEU A 42 -32.08 33.55 6.73
C LEU A 42 -31.25 34.81 7.05
N GLN A 43 -30.51 34.77 8.15
CA GLN A 43 -29.28 35.55 8.28
C GLN A 43 -28.11 34.60 8.04
N GLY A 44 -27.31 34.91 7.03
CA GLY A 44 -26.19 34.11 6.59
C GLY A 44 -25.15 33.96 7.68
N PHE A 45 -24.88 32.72 8.06
CA PHE A 45 -23.58 32.36 8.62
C PHE A 45 -22.65 32.10 7.44
N VAL A 46 -21.71 33.02 7.23
CA VAL A 46 -20.52 32.75 6.43
C VAL A 46 -19.67 31.79 7.25
N SER A 47 -19.72 30.50 6.92
CA SER A 47 -18.64 29.60 7.32
C SER A 47 -17.39 30.07 6.59
N ALA A 48 -16.38 30.48 7.35
CA ALA A 48 -15.04 30.67 6.81
C ALA A 48 -14.59 29.32 6.24
N GLU A 49 -14.60 29.21 4.91
CA GLU A 49 -13.89 28.15 4.20
C GLU A 49 -12.43 28.21 4.65
N ILE A 50 -11.97 27.15 5.30
CA ILE A 50 -10.54 26.93 5.47
C ILE A 50 -10.00 26.74 4.06
N ILE A 51 -9.30 27.75 3.57
CA ILE A 51 -8.50 27.69 2.34
C ILE A 51 -7.39 26.69 2.64
N ASP A 52 -7.58 25.46 2.15
CA ASP A 52 -6.59 24.41 2.19
C ASP A 52 -5.47 24.76 1.19
N ASP A 53 -4.41 25.37 1.70
CA ASP A 53 -3.23 25.80 0.93
C ASP A 53 -2.30 24.59 0.65
N GLN A 54 -2.88 23.47 0.18
CA GLN A 54 -2.07 22.44 -0.47
C GLN A 54 -1.64 22.97 -1.84
N PRO A 55 -0.37 22.77 -2.25
CA PRO A 55 0.02 23.08 -3.61
C PRO A 55 -0.82 22.23 -4.56
N ILE A 56 -1.66 22.91 -5.35
CA ILE A 56 -2.34 22.34 -6.50
C ILE A 56 -1.24 21.87 -7.46
N GLU A 57 -0.92 20.57 -7.44
CA GLU A 57 -0.22 19.96 -8.56
C GLU A 57 -1.10 20.20 -9.80
N GLN A 58 -0.67 21.14 -10.65
CA GLN A 58 -1.26 21.30 -11.97
C GLN A 58 -1.21 19.94 -12.66
N GLU A 59 -2.38 19.32 -12.87
CA GLU A 59 -2.55 18.18 -13.78
C GLU A 59 -2.15 18.64 -15.19
N ARG A 60 -0.85 18.67 -15.48
CA ARG A 60 -0.32 18.90 -16.83
C ARG A 60 -0.38 17.58 -17.59
N GLY A 61 -1.25 17.57 -18.60
CA GLY A 61 -1.31 16.55 -19.65
C GLY A 61 -2.55 15.67 -19.51
N GLU A 62 -3.35 15.61 -20.57
CA GLU A 62 -4.43 14.63 -20.73
C GLU A 62 -3.99 13.27 -20.20
N LYS A 63 -4.71 12.72 -19.21
CA LYS A 63 -4.48 11.34 -18.76
C LYS A 63 -4.57 10.46 -20.01
N PRO A 64 -3.51 9.74 -20.42
CA PRO A 64 -3.57 8.90 -21.59
C PRO A 64 -4.69 7.88 -21.37
N THR A 65 -5.79 8.06 -22.10
CA THR A 65 -6.96 7.20 -22.05
C THR A 65 -6.56 5.79 -22.49
N GLN A 66 -7.26 4.80 -21.94
CA GLN A 66 -7.01 3.43 -22.32
C GLN A 66 -7.22 3.23 -23.81
N ARG A 67 -6.26 2.56 -24.46
CA ARG A 67 -6.42 2.16 -25.86
C ARG A 67 -7.38 0.98 -25.94
N GLN A 68 -8.41 1.11 -26.77
CA GLN A 68 -9.34 0.03 -27.04
C GLN A 68 -8.65 -1.13 -27.77
N GLY A 69 -9.02 -2.36 -27.44
CA GLY A 69 -8.56 -3.56 -28.14
C GLY A 69 -7.16 -4.07 -27.76
N ILE A 70 -6.44 -3.41 -26.85
CA ILE A 70 -5.16 -3.91 -26.31
C ILE A 70 -5.15 -3.88 -24.77
N PRO A 71 -4.47 -4.85 -24.12
CA PRO A 71 -4.32 -4.84 -22.67
C PRO A 71 -3.47 -3.67 -22.19
N THR A 72 -3.63 -3.33 -20.92
CA THR A 72 -2.83 -2.34 -20.22
C THR A 72 -1.98 -3.00 -19.13
N LEU A 73 -0.69 -2.70 -19.11
CA LEU A 73 0.23 -2.97 -18.00
C LEU A 73 0.22 -1.79 -17.04
N TRP A 74 -0.51 -1.96 -15.94
CA TRP A 74 -0.55 -1.04 -14.82
C TRP A 74 0.65 -1.25 -13.91
N ILE A 75 1.31 -0.17 -13.51
CA ILE A 75 2.42 -0.23 -12.56
C ILE A 75 2.03 0.59 -11.35
N VAL A 76 2.02 -0.03 -10.17
CA VAL A 76 1.73 0.62 -8.90
C VAL A 76 2.89 0.43 -7.93
N GLY A 77 3.15 1.44 -7.10
CA GLY A 77 4.29 1.43 -6.21
C GLY A 77 4.63 2.80 -5.64
N ASP A 78 5.87 2.92 -5.16
CA ASP A 78 6.39 4.10 -4.48
C ASP A 78 7.36 4.95 -5.33
N SER A 79 8.19 5.78 -4.68
CA SER A 79 9.14 6.68 -5.35
C SER A 79 10.24 5.97 -6.14
N THR A 80 10.54 4.71 -5.81
CA THR A 80 11.50 3.90 -6.58
C THR A 80 10.91 3.40 -7.90
N VAL A 81 9.59 3.52 -8.05
CA VAL A 81 8.83 3.14 -9.26
C VAL A 81 8.45 4.38 -10.08
N ARG A 82 8.03 5.47 -9.43
CA ARG A 82 7.86 6.80 -10.06
C ARG A 82 8.27 7.91 -9.09
N CYS A 83 9.30 8.68 -9.45
CA CYS A 83 9.77 9.78 -8.61
C CYS A 83 9.35 11.15 -9.19
N GLY A 84 8.93 12.06 -8.32
CA GLY A 84 8.62 13.45 -8.69
C GLY A 84 9.76 14.44 -8.44
N THR A 85 10.87 13.99 -7.86
CA THR A 85 11.99 14.84 -7.45
C THR A 85 13.00 14.98 -8.57
N ALA A 86 13.39 16.22 -8.91
CA ALA A 86 14.40 16.48 -9.93
C ALA A 86 15.72 15.75 -9.62
N GLY A 87 16.29 15.10 -10.65
CA GLY A 87 17.52 14.30 -10.52
C GLY A 87 17.30 12.87 -10.02
N GLN A 88 16.10 12.52 -9.57
CA GLN A 88 15.71 11.17 -9.19
C GLN A 88 14.78 10.56 -10.22
N ARG A 89 14.80 9.23 -10.37
CA ARG A 89 14.02 8.52 -11.38
C ARG A 89 13.61 7.16 -10.87
N GLY A 90 12.34 6.78 -11.07
CA GLY A 90 11.85 5.44 -10.77
C GLY A 90 11.90 4.51 -11.99
N TRP A 91 12.08 3.21 -11.77
CA TRP A 91 12.21 2.25 -12.88
C TRP A 91 10.95 2.15 -13.75
N GLY A 92 9.78 2.41 -13.19
CA GLY A 92 8.51 2.41 -13.93
C GLY A 92 8.41 3.54 -14.95
N GLU A 93 9.25 4.57 -14.86
CA GLU A 93 9.35 5.63 -15.88
C GLU A 93 10.11 5.16 -17.12
N GLU A 94 10.98 4.15 -16.99
CA GLU A 94 11.87 3.67 -18.05
C GLU A 94 11.34 2.40 -18.73
N ILE A 95 10.50 1.63 -18.04
CA ILE A 95 10.11 0.29 -18.50
C ILE A 95 9.26 0.27 -19.78
N SER A 96 8.54 1.35 -20.08
CA SER A 96 7.63 1.40 -21.25
C SER A 96 8.33 1.15 -22.59
N ALA A 97 9.61 1.51 -22.71
CA ALA A 97 10.41 1.33 -23.92
C ALA A 97 10.73 -0.15 -24.24
N HIS A 98 10.45 -1.06 -23.31
CA HIS A 98 10.70 -2.49 -23.47
C HIS A 98 9.49 -3.27 -23.99
N PHE A 99 8.37 -2.61 -24.24
CA PHE A 99 7.13 -3.24 -24.69
C PHE A 99 6.71 -2.77 -26.09
N ASP A 100 6.12 -3.68 -26.87
CA ASP A 100 5.51 -3.36 -28.15
C ASP A 100 4.22 -2.57 -27.94
N ALA A 101 4.29 -1.26 -28.20
CA ALA A 101 3.17 -0.34 -28.04
C ALA A 101 1.95 -0.64 -28.93
N LYS A 102 2.07 -1.57 -29.89
CA LYS A 102 0.94 -2.11 -30.68
C LYS A 102 0.22 -3.25 -29.97
N LYS A 103 0.86 -3.92 -29.01
CA LYS A 103 0.32 -5.09 -28.30
C LYS A 103 -0.09 -4.79 -26.87
N ILE A 104 0.53 -3.80 -26.23
CA ILE A 104 0.23 -3.43 -24.84
C ILE A 104 0.46 -1.94 -24.59
N GLN A 105 -0.36 -1.35 -23.74
CA GLN A 105 -0.16 0.00 -23.23
C GLN A 105 0.47 -0.07 -21.83
N VAL A 106 1.47 0.76 -21.55
CA VAL A 106 2.07 0.84 -20.20
C VAL A 106 1.56 2.08 -19.49
N GLN A 107 1.05 1.92 -18.27
CA GLN A 107 0.50 3.00 -17.43
C GLN A 107 1.15 2.96 -16.05
N ASN A 108 2.09 3.88 -15.82
CA ASN A 108 2.73 4.02 -14.51
C ASN A 108 1.88 4.90 -13.58
N ARG A 109 1.21 4.26 -12.62
CA ARG A 109 0.36 4.87 -11.59
C ARG A 109 1.02 4.87 -10.20
N ALA A 110 2.26 4.40 -10.07
CA ALA A 110 3.02 4.50 -8.83
C ALA A 110 3.12 5.97 -8.36
N LEU A 111 3.30 6.24 -7.07
CA LEU A 111 3.40 7.61 -6.61
C LEU A 111 4.41 7.75 -5.48
N GLY A 112 5.33 8.69 -5.65
CA GLY A 112 6.34 9.02 -4.66
C GLY A 112 5.75 9.25 -3.27
N GLY A 113 6.45 8.72 -2.28
CA GLY A 113 6.07 8.86 -0.88
C GLY A 113 4.94 7.95 -0.40
N ARG A 114 4.35 7.10 -1.25
CA ARG A 114 3.27 6.18 -0.83
C ARG A 114 3.82 4.83 -0.37
N SER A 115 3.26 4.31 0.71
CA SER A 115 3.25 2.89 1.10
C SER A 115 2.04 2.17 0.48
N SER A 116 1.98 0.84 0.59
CA SER A 116 0.78 0.07 0.20
C SER A 116 -0.48 0.59 0.91
N ARG A 117 -0.39 0.90 2.20
CA ARG A 117 -1.45 1.53 3.00
C ARG A 117 -1.89 2.88 2.46
N THR A 118 -0.97 3.82 2.25
CA THR A 118 -1.37 5.16 1.78
C THR A 118 -1.86 5.14 0.33
N PHE A 119 -1.35 4.23 -0.49
CA PHE A 119 -1.87 4.02 -1.84
C PHE A 119 -3.33 3.53 -1.82
N PHE A 120 -3.67 2.67 -0.86
CA PHE A 120 -5.04 2.23 -0.61
C PHE A 120 -5.92 3.36 -0.05
N THR A 121 -5.52 3.95 1.08
CA THR A 121 -6.34 4.92 1.83
C THR A 121 -6.54 6.26 1.11
N GLU A 122 -5.61 6.67 0.26
CA GLU A 122 -5.76 7.86 -0.60
C GLU A 122 -6.57 7.57 -1.88
N GLY A 123 -7.19 6.38 -2.00
CA GLY A 123 -8.03 6.01 -3.13
C GLY A 123 -7.27 5.84 -4.46
N LYS A 124 -5.93 5.72 -4.42
CA LYS A 124 -5.11 5.53 -5.64
C LYS A 124 -5.32 4.13 -6.21
N TRP A 125 -5.41 3.11 -5.34
CA TRP A 125 -5.79 1.77 -5.78
C TRP A 125 -7.19 1.75 -6.40
N GLU A 126 -8.16 2.39 -5.75
CA GLU A 126 -9.54 2.47 -6.26
C GLU A 126 -9.60 3.17 -7.63
N ALA A 127 -8.76 4.20 -7.86
CA ALA A 127 -8.66 4.83 -9.16
C ALA A 127 -8.13 3.88 -10.25
N VAL A 128 -7.14 3.03 -9.93
CA VAL A 128 -6.66 1.99 -10.84
C VAL A 128 -7.76 0.96 -11.08
N LEU A 129 -8.43 0.47 -10.03
CA LEU A 129 -9.51 -0.50 -10.15
C LEU A 129 -10.64 -0.02 -11.05
N ARG A 130 -11.07 1.24 -10.95
CA ARG A 130 -12.13 1.79 -11.82
C ARG A 130 -11.79 1.73 -13.30
N GLU A 131 -10.50 1.81 -13.63
CA GLU A 131 -10.00 1.74 -14.99
C GLU A 131 -9.72 0.28 -15.42
N LEU A 132 -9.31 -0.58 -14.50
CA LEU A 132 -8.89 -1.96 -14.79
C LEU A 132 -9.95 -2.78 -15.54
N LYS A 133 -9.53 -3.47 -16.61
CA LYS A 133 -10.36 -4.36 -17.44
C LYS A 133 -9.79 -5.77 -17.52
N ALA A 134 -10.62 -6.72 -17.93
CA ALA A 134 -10.21 -8.11 -18.11
C ALA A 134 -9.05 -8.22 -19.12
N GLY A 135 -8.04 -9.03 -18.79
CA GLY A 135 -6.83 -9.20 -19.58
C GLY A 135 -5.74 -8.15 -19.35
N ASP A 136 -6.00 -7.11 -18.55
CA ASP A 136 -4.96 -6.19 -18.09
C ASP A 136 -3.98 -6.89 -17.12
N TRP A 137 -2.82 -6.27 -16.93
CA TRP A 137 -1.75 -6.73 -16.04
C TRP A 137 -1.44 -5.66 -15.00
N VAL A 138 -1.15 -6.05 -13.76
CA VAL A 138 -0.74 -5.15 -12.68
C VAL A 138 0.61 -5.61 -12.12
N LEU A 139 1.63 -4.78 -12.25
CA LEU A 139 2.88 -4.91 -11.51
C LEU A 139 2.78 -4.08 -10.24
N MET A 140 3.02 -4.69 -9.09
CA MET A 140 3.02 -3.98 -7.80
C MET A 140 4.33 -4.15 -7.05
N GLN A 141 4.89 -3.03 -6.61
CA GLN A 141 6.10 -3.00 -5.78
C GLN A 141 5.97 -1.93 -4.68
N PHE A 142 5.94 -2.39 -3.43
CA PHE A 142 5.89 -1.53 -2.24
C PHE A 142 6.90 -2.01 -1.19
N GLY A 143 7.06 -1.26 -0.09
CA GLY A 143 7.92 -1.64 1.03
C GLY A 143 8.72 -0.47 1.63
N HIS A 144 9.21 0.48 0.82
CA HIS A 144 10.11 1.52 1.35
C HIS A 144 9.41 2.46 2.32
N ASN A 145 8.16 2.85 2.01
CA ASN A 145 7.38 3.74 2.86
C ASN A 145 6.54 2.99 3.89
N ASP A 146 6.22 1.72 3.64
CA ASP A 146 5.60 0.79 4.58
C ASP A 146 6.45 0.60 5.85
N ALA A 147 7.77 0.76 5.71
CA ALA A 147 8.72 0.77 6.82
C ALA A 147 8.71 2.04 7.69
N SER A 148 7.92 3.07 7.34
CA SER A 148 7.73 4.26 8.17
C SER A 148 6.99 3.92 9.48
N PRO A 149 6.95 4.83 10.47
CA PRO A 149 6.04 4.69 11.61
C PRO A 149 4.58 4.59 11.16
N ILE A 150 3.78 3.82 11.91
CA ILE A 150 2.35 3.63 11.65
C ILE A 150 1.61 4.93 11.94
N ASN A 151 1.78 5.47 13.14
CA ASN A 151 1.06 6.65 13.62
C ASN A 151 1.75 7.25 14.85
N GLU A 152 2.99 7.70 14.68
CA GLU A 152 3.83 8.21 15.77
C GLU A 152 4.35 9.60 15.41
N ASP A 153 4.57 10.40 16.46
CA ASP A 153 5.29 11.67 16.31
C ASP A 153 6.72 11.41 15.81
N PRO A 154 7.24 12.28 14.93
CA PRO A 154 8.58 12.12 14.43
C PRO A 154 9.59 12.41 15.54
N PRO A 155 10.82 11.87 15.44
CA PRO A 155 11.94 12.39 16.21
C PRO A 155 12.12 13.90 15.99
N VAL A 156 12.75 14.57 16.95
CA VAL A 156 13.07 16.01 16.85
C VAL A 156 13.80 16.28 15.52
N ASN A 157 13.33 17.29 14.78
CA ASN A 157 13.81 17.69 13.44
C ASN A 157 13.46 16.75 12.26
N ALA A 158 12.44 15.90 12.39
CA ALA A 158 11.86 15.17 11.28
C ALA A 158 10.39 15.55 11.05
N SER A 159 9.92 15.44 9.81
CA SER A 159 8.49 15.63 9.48
C SER A 159 7.66 14.44 9.97
N THR A 160 6.48 14.71 10.53
CA THR A 160 5.51 13.68 10.92
C THR A 160 5.09 12.86 9.71
N ARG A 161 5.06 11.53 9.86
CA ARG A 161 4.69 10.59 8.78
C ARG A 161 3.79 9.50 9.35
N ALA A 162 2.61 9.33 8.78
CA ALA A 162 1.66 8.26 9.12
C ALA A 162 1.45 7.33 7.91
N ARG A 163 2.50 6.59 7.55
CA ARG A 163 2.53 5.80 6.30
C ARG A 163 2.83 4.32 6.51
N GLY A 164 3.30 3.95 7.70
CA GLY A 164 3.70 2.59 8.01
C GLY A 164 2.53 1.60 7.98
N THR A 165 2.87 0.34 7.74
CA THR A 165 1.96 -0.81 7.87
C THR A 165 2.35 -1.65 9.08
N ILE A 166 1.48 -2.56 9.51
CA ILE A 166 1.89 -3.60 10.45
C ILE A 166 2.92 -4.50 9.76
N ARG A 167 4.05 -4.74 10.44
CA ARG A 167 5.24 -5.45 9.92
C ARG A 167 5.04 -6.97 9.95
N SER A 168 4.12 -7.44 9.14
CA SER A 168 3.79 -8.87 9.04
C SER A 168 3.14 -9.16 7.69
N ASN A 169 2.93 -10.46 7.45
CA ASN A 169 2.13 -10.94 6.34
C ASN A 169 0.78 -11.54 6.78
N GLY A 170 0.38 -11.34 8.06
CA GLY A 170 -0.88 -11.86 8.61
C GLY A 170 -2.08 -10.99 8.26
N ASP A 171 -3.17 -11.12 9.02
CA ASP A 171 -4.40 -10.32 8.87
C ASP A 171 -4.59 -9.34 10.05
N GLU A 172 -3.51 -9.00 10.73
CA GLU A 172 -3.55 -8.10 11.88
C GLU A 172 -4.03 -6.71 11.46
N THR A 173 -4.74 -6.07 12.40
CA THR A 173 -5.23 -4.71 12.25
C THR A 173 -4.89 -3.88 13.48
N GLN A 174 -4.83 -2.56 13.28
CA GLN A 174 -4.66 -1.58 14.34
C GLN A 174 -5.51 -0.36 14.01
N ASP A 175 -6.47 -0.05 14.89
CA ASP A 175 -7.23 1.19 14.81
C ASP A 175 -6.41 2.35 15.38
N ILE A 176 -6.41 3.47 14.66
CA ILE A 176 -5.70 4.68 15.03
C ILE A 176 -6.59 5.91 14.83
N ILE A 177 -6.21 7.02 15.47
CA ILE A 177 -6.55 8.36 14.99
C ILE A 177 -5.34 8.85 14.21
N ASN A 178 -5.46 8.96 12.89
CA ASN A 178 -4.34 9.32 12.03
C ASN A 178 -3.83 10.73 12.40
N ILE A 179 -2.58 10.81 12.82
CA ILE A 179 -1.97 12.04 13.36
C ILE A 179 -1.88 13.16 12.33
N LEU A 180 -1.89 12.84 11.03
CA LEU A 180 -1.87 13.83 9.96
C LEU A 180 -3.26 14.35 9.62
N THR A 181 -4.31 13.53 9.73
CA THR A 181 -5.65 13.88 9.26
C THR A 181 -6.67 14.13 10.38
N GLY A 182 -6.35 13.70 11.61
CA GLY A 182 -7.26 13.70 12.75
C GLY A 182 -8.42 12.71 12.64
N LYS A 183 -8.43 11.82 11.63
CA LYS A 183 -9.55 10.90 11.35
C LYS A 183 -9.27 9.49 11.85
N PRO A 184 -10.30 8.73 12.25
CA PRO A 184 -10.15 7.31 12.55
C PRO A 184 -9.76 6.54 11.28
N GLU A 185 -8.85 5.58 11.44
CA GLU A 185 -8.36 4.71 10.35
C GLU A 185 -8.02 3.32 10.92
N THR A 186 -8.37 2.27 10.19
CA THR A 186 -7.93 0.89 10.47
C THR A 186 -6.72 0.56 9.59
N VAL A 187 -5.58 0.32 10.23
CA VAL A 187 -4.32 -0.03 9.58
C VAL A 187 -4.20 -1.55 9.50
N HIS A 188 -3.86 -2.08 8.32
CA HIS A 188 -3.64 -3.50 8.12
C HIS A 188 -2.14 -3.86 8.03
N SER A 189 -1.84 -5.16 8.04
CA SER A 189 -0.52 -5.68 7.71
C SER A 189 -0.11 -5.38 6.26
N TYR A 190 1.20 -5.34 6.05
CA TYR A 190 1.77 -5.21 4.70
C TYR A 190 1.25 -6.29 3.75
N GLY A 191 1.25 -7.55 4.21
CA GLY A 191 0.74 -8.66 3.43
C GLY A 191 -0.73 -8.51 3.04
N TRP A 192 -1.56 -8.02 3.96
CA TRP A 192 -2.98 -7.83 3.71
C TRP A 192 -3.23 -6.86 2.55
N TYR A 193 -2.54 -5.71 2.52
CA TYR A 193 -2.72 -4.74 1.44
C TYR A 193 -2.33 -5.32 0.07
N LEU A 194 -1.20 -6.03 0.00
CA LEU A 194 -0.78 -6.68 -1.24
C LEU A 194 -1.76 -7.75 -1.70
N ARG A 195 -2.23 -8.61 -0.79
CA ARG A 195 -3.25 -9.62 -1.12
C ARG A 195 -4.55 -8.96 -1.58
N HIS A 196 -4.97 -7.87 -0.93
CA HIS A 196 -6.16 -7.12 -1.32
C HIS A 196 -6.05 -6.59 -2.76
N PHE A 197 -4.90 -6.01 -3.12
CA PHE A 197 -4.66 -5.54 -4.50
C PHE A 197 -4.70 -6.69 -5.51
N VAL A 198 -4.08 -7.83 -5.19
CA VAL A 198 -4.14 -9.01 -6.07
C VAL A 198 -5.58 -9.51 -6.24
N THR A 199 -6.31 -9.70 -5.14
CA THR A 199 -7.68 -10.23 -5.15
C THR A 199 -8.60 -9.32 -5.96
N THR A 200 -8.61 -8.02 -5.66
CA THR A 200 -9.49 -7.07 -6.35
C THR A 200 -9.10 -6.86 -7.82
N ALA A 201 -7.82 -6.98 -8.19
CA ALA A 201 -7.41 -7.00 -9.59
C ALA A 201 -7.96 -8.23 -10.33
N LYS A 202 -7.84 -9.42 -9.72
CA LYS A 202 -8.35 -10.68 -10.27
C LYS A 202 -9.87 -10.67 -10.42
N GLU A 203 -10.60 -10.05 -9.49
CA GLU A 203 -12.05 -9.85 -9.57
C GLU A 203 -12.46 -9.00 -10.79
N ARG A 204 -11.58 -8.12 -11.28
CA ARG A 204 -11.77 -7.38 -12.54
C ARG A 204 -11.30 -8.15 -13.79
N GLY A 205 -10.90 -9.41 -13.63
CA GLY A 205 -10.37 -10.25 -14.71
C GLY A 205 -8.94 -9.88 -15.13
N ALA A 206 -8.22 -9.07 -14.34
CA ALA A 206 -6.83 -8.72 -14.61
C ALA A 206 -5.87 -9.70 -13.92
N HIS A 207 -4.64 -9.76 -14.43
CA HIS A 207 -3.54 -10.50 -13.84
C HIS A 207 -2.73 -9.58 -12.92
N ALA A 208 -2.29 -10.07 -11.77
CA ALA A 208 -1.49 -9.30 -10.82
C ALA A 208 -0.19 -10.04 -10.49
N ILE A 209 0.93 -9.30 -10.49
CA ILE A 209 2.29 -9.79 -10.24
C ILE A 209 2.90 -8.95 -9.13
N ILE A 210 3.46 -9.61 -8.11
CA ILE A 210 4.13 -8.94 -6.99
C ILE A 210 5.64 -8.95 -7.21
N LEU A 211 6.27 -7.79 -7.05
CA LEU A 211 7.72 -7.63 -7.02
C LEU A 211 8.15 -7.26 -5.60
N SER A 212 9.21 -7.86 -5.07
CA SER A 212 9.82 -7.38 -3.82
C SER A 212 10.37 -5.94 -4.01
N PRO A 213 10.45 -5.11 -2.95
CA PRO A 213 11.00 -3.77 -3.06
C PRO A 213 12.45 -3.80 -3.55
N VAL A 214 12.87 -2.79 -4.33
CA VAL A 214 14.28 -2.65 -4.70
C VAL A 214 15.18 -2.52 -3.46
N PRO A 215 16.44 -2.96 -3.49
CA PRO A 215 17.32 -2.80 -2.35
C PRO A 215 17.75 -1.33 -2.21
N ARG A 216 17.96 -0.89 -0.97
CA ARG A 216 18.61 0.42 -0.70
C ARG A 216 20.11 0.31 -0.98
N LEU A 217 20.77 1.45 -1.21
CA LEU A 217 22.22 1.52 -1.34
C LEU A 217 22.88 1.39 0.04
N VAL A 218 22.89 0.16 0.57
CA VAL A 218 23.53 -0.19 1.83
C VAL A 218 24.40 -1.41 1.60
N TRP A 219 25.71 -1.18 1.66
CA TRP A 219 26.71 -2.24 1.60
C TRP A 219 26.95 -2.82 2.99
N THR A 220 26.99 -4.14 3.10
CA THR A 220 27.42 -4.87 4.29
C THR A 220 28.95 -4.77 4.44
N LYS A 221 29.47 -5.23 5.59
CA LYS A 221 30.92 -5.33 5.81
C LYS A 221 31.58 -6.31 4.83
N GLU A 222 30.82 -7.30 4.38
CA GLU A 222 31.21 -8.35 3.44
C GLU A 222 31.12 -7.88 1.97
N LYS A 223 30.86 -6.58 1.73
CA LYS A 223 30.68 -5.99 0.39
C LYS A 223 29.57 -6.66 -0.42
N THR A 224 28.48 -7.02 0.26
CA THR A 224 27.22 -7.42 -0.38
C THR A 224 26.18 -6.33 -0.18
N ILE A 225 25.15 -6.29 -1.04
CA ILE A 225 24.01 -5.38 -0.85
C ILE A 225 23.08 -5.97 0.21
N GLN A 226 22.68 -5.14 1.17
CA GLN A 226 21.73 -5.55 2.20
C GLN A 226 20.37 -5.88 1.57
N ARG A 227 19.99 -7.16 1.63
CA ARG A 227 18.69 -7.67 1.18
C ARG A 227 17.65 -7.55 2.30
N SER A 228 16.38 -7.46 1.92
CA SER A 228 15.24 -7.54 2.86
C SER A 228 14.65 -8.96 2.94
N THR A 229 15.50 -9.98 2.83
CA THR A 229 15.13 -11.41 2.76
C THR A 229 14.37 -11.92 3.98
N ASP A 230 14.53 -11.28 5.14
CA ASP A 230 13.84 -11.65 6.39
C ASP A 230 12.69 -10.69 6.75
N SER A 231 12.32 -9.77 5.85
CA SER A 231 11.28 -8.76 6.10
C SER A 231 10.44 -8.45 4.85
N TRP A 232 10.61 -7.29 4.21
CA TRP A 232 9.73 -6.81 3.14
C TRP A 232 9.74 -7.71 1.90
N SER A 233 10.89 -8.26 1.53
CA SER A 233 10.95 -9.24 0.43
C SER A 233 10.26 -10.55 0.82
N LEU A 234 10.45 -11.00 2.06
CA LEU A 234 9.79 -12.20 2.59
C LEU A 234 8.28 -12.05 2.56
N TRP A 235 7.76 -10.96 3.13
CA TRP A 235 6.32 -10.73 3.21
C TRP A 235 5.72 -10.51 1.82
N ALA A 236 6.41 -9.85 0.89
CA ALA A 236 5.95 -9.73 -0.50
C ALA A 236 5.84 -11.12 -1.17
N LYS A 237 6.84 -11.98 -0.98
CA LYS A 237 6.84 -13.36 -1.46
C LYS A 237 5.70 -14.18 -0.86
N GLN A 238 5.49 -14.06 0.45
CA GLN A 238 4.42 -14.78 1.15
C GLN A 238 3.03 -14.27 0.74
N ALA A 239 2.83 -12.96 0.57
CA ALA A 239 1.59 -12.39 0.05
C ALA A 239 1.28 -12.90 -1.35
N ALA A 240 2.29 -13.00 -2.21
CA ALA A 240 2.13 -13.56 -3.56
C ALA A 240 1.70 -15.02 -3.51
N ALA A 241 2.36 -15.84 -2.68
CA ALA A 241 2.02 -17.24 -2.51
C ALA A 241 0.58 -17.42 -1.98
N GLN A 242 0.18 -16.65 -0.96
CA GLN A 242 -1.16 -16.72 -0.36
C GLN A 242 -2.28 -16.24 -1.29
N SER A 243 -1.99 -15.27 -2.17
CA SER A 243 -2.96 -14.75 -3.14
C SER A 243 -2.91 -15.47 -4.49
N GLY A 244 -1.99 -16.42 -4.66
CA GLY A 244 -1.74 -17.12 -5.93
C GLY A 244 -1.30 -16.16 -7.06
N ALA A 245 -0.57 -15.10 -6.73
CA ALA A 245 0.05 -14.21 -7.72
C ALA A 245 1.47 -14.71 -8.06
N PRO A 246 1.93 -14.56 -9.32
CA PRO A 246 3.34 -14.66 -9.64
C PRO A 246 4.17 -13.68 -8.82
N PHE A 247 5.39 -14.10 -8.45
CA PHE A 247 6.32 -13.33 -7.66
C PHE A 247 7.68 -13.23 -8.36
N PHE A 248 8.27 -12.03 -8.34
CA PHE A 248 9.65 -11.83 -8.76
C PHE A 248 10.45 -11.16 -7.63
N ASP A 249 11.55 -11.78 -7.23
CA ASP A 249 12.42 -11.24 -6.17
C ASP A 249 13.37 -10.16 -6.71
N LEU A 250 12.80 -9.02 -7.08
CA LEU A 250 13.53 -7.87 -7.60
C LEU A 250 14.62 -7.38 -6.63
N ASN A 251 14.38 -7.48 -5.32
CA ASN A 251 15.35 -7.14 -4.28
C ASN A 251 16.65 -7.92 -4.45
N ASP A 252 16.56 -9.25 -4.49
CA ASP A 252 17.70 -10.14 -4.63
C ASP A 252 18.38 -10.01 -6.00
N ARG A 253 17.58 -9.89 -7.07
CA ARG A 253 18.10 -9.76 -8.43
C ARG A 253 18.88 -8.47 -8.62
N LEU A 254 18.38 -7.33 -8.12
CA LEU A 254 19.12 -6.06 -8.16
C LEU A 254 20.33 -6.08 -7.24
N ALA A 255 20.22 -6.64 -6.03
CA ALA A 255 21.36 -6.76 -5.12
C ALA A 255 22.51 -7.52 -5.79
N SER A 256 22.21 -8.67 -6.41
CA SER A 256 23.18 -9.47 -7.16
C SER A 256 23.77 -8.72 -8.36
N ARG A 257 22.96 -7.92 -9.06
CA ARG A 257 23.43 -7.10 -10.18
C ARG A 257 24.37 -5.98 -9.71
N TYR A 258 24.05 -5.33 -8.60
CA TYR A 258 24.89 -4.29 -8.00
C TYR A 258 26.21 -4.85 -7.48
N GLU A 259 26.20 -6.03 -6.86
CA GLU A 259 27.41 -6.74 -6.41
C GLU A 259 28.38 -7.02 -7.57
N GLN A 260 27.86 -7.38 -8.75
CA GLN A 260 28.68 -7.57 -9.96
C GLN A 260 29.31 -6.26 -10.50
N LEU A 261 28.60 -5.14 -10.37
CA LEU A 261 29.07 -3.83 -10.84
C LEU A 261 30.07 -3.19 -9.87
N GLY A 262 29.97 -3.53 -8.59
CA GLY A 262 30.83 -3.03 -7.53
C GLY A 262 30.44 -1.63 -7.01
N PRO A 263 30.97 -1.23 -5.83
CA PRO A 263 30.47 -0.07 -5.09
C PRO A 263 30.54 1.27 -5.83
N ASP A 264 31.62 1.53 -6.57
CA ASP A 264 31.83 2.82 -7.23
C ASP A 264 30.83 3.05 -8.37
N VAL A 265 30.63 2.03 -9.21
CA VAL A 265 29.63 2.08 -10.29
C VAL A 265 28.25 2.21 -9.69
N VAL A 266 27.91 1.39 -8.70
CA VAL A 266 26.58 1.43 -8.08
C VAL A 266 26.30 2.77 -7.43
N LYS A 267 27.27 3.40 -6.76
CA LYS A 267 27.10 4.74 -6.19
C LYS A 267 26.66 5.77 -7.23
N SER A 268 27.14 5.68 -8.48
CA SER A 268 26.73 6.58 -9.58
C SER A 268 25.29 6.36 -10.07
N LEU A 269 24.71 5.19 -9.78
CA LEU A 269 23.33 4.84 -10.13
C LEU A 269 22.30 5.40 -9.13
N PHE A 270 22.75 5.97 -8.03
CA PHE A 270 21.91 6.44 -6.93
C PHE A 270 22.08 7.94 -6.71
N ALA A 271 20.96 8.65 -6.59
CA ALA A 271 20.92 10.06 -6.21
C ALA A 271 21.03 10.23 -4.68
N ASP A 272 20.50 9.26 -3.93
CA ASP A 272 20.64 9.14 -2.48
C ASP A 272 20.67 7.66 -2.06
N GLY A 273 20.55 7.34 -0.77
CA GLY A 273 20.57 5.96 -0.29
C GLY A 273 19.42 5.05 -0.77
N THR A 274 18.44 5.58 -1.52
CA THR A 274 17.20 4.87 -1.92
C THR A 274 16.81 5.15 -3.37
N HIS A 275 16.86 6.41 -3.79
CA HIS A 275 16.38 6.84 -5.09
C HIS A 275 17.49 6.75 -6.12
N THR A 276 17.16 6.15 -7.26
CA THR A 276 18.07 6.01 -8.39
C THR A 276 18.16 7.29 -9.23
N THR A 277 19.29 7.46 -9.92
CA THR A 277 19.41 8.38 -11.07
C THR A 277 18.69 7.78 -12.28
N ALA A 278 18.61 8.52 -13.40
CA ALA A 278 18.07 7.97 -14.65
C ALA A 278 18.79 6.67 -15.08
N ALA A 279 20.12 6.61 -14.97
CA ALA A 279 20.88 5.42 -15.31
C ALA A 279 20.56 4.22 -14.39
N GLY A 280 20.39 4.46 -13.09
CA GLY A 280 19.97 3.41 -12.14
C GLY A 280 18.55 2.92 -12.39
N ALA A 281 17.64 3.81 -12.77
CA ALA A 281 16.27 3.47 -13.13
C ALA A 281 16.20 2.62 -14.41
N VAL A 282 17.02 2.93 -15.42
CA VAL A 282 17.15 2.11 -16.64
C VAL A 282 17.62 0.69 -16.28
N LEU A 283 18.70 0.57 -15.49
CA LEU A 283 19.18 -0.75 -15.06
C LEU A 283 18.10 -1.51 -14.29
N SER A 284 17.39 -0.82 -13.39
CA SER A 284 16.32 -1.43 -12.61
C SER A 284 15.17 -1.93 -13.50
N ALA A 285 14.77 -1.15 -14.50
CA ALA A 285 13.76 -1.53 -15.48
C ALA A 285 14.19 -2.73 -16.32
N GLU A 286 15.47 -2.81 -16.73
CA GLU A 286 16.01 -3.98 -17.43
C GLU A 286 15.90 -5.26 -16.59
N VAL A 287 16.25 -5.19 -15.31
CA VAL A 287 16.14 -6.34 -14.39
C VAL A 287 14.68 -6.75 -14.19
N VAL A 288 13.75 -5.80 -14.09
CA VAL A 288 12.31 -6.11 -14.04
C VAL A 288 11.87 -6.84 -15.32
N VAL A 289 12.27 -6.34 -16.49
CA VAL A 289 11.91 -6.94 -17.79
C VAL A 289 12.48 -8.34 -17.94
N ASP A 290 13.72 -8.57 -17.51
CA ASP A 290 14.31 -9.91 -17.51
C ASP A 290 13.55 -10.85 -16.55
N GLY A 291 13.11 -10.35 -15.39
CA GLY A 291 12.21 -11.08 -14.50
C GLY A 291 10.87 -11.44 -15.13
N LEU A 292 10.25 -10.53 -15.88
CA LEU A 292 9.00 -10.82 -16.59
C LEU A 292 9.19 -11.88 -17.69
N LYS A 293 10.35 -11.91 -18.36
CA LYS A 293 10.70 -12.98 -19.29
C LYS A 293 10.92 -14.31 -18.58
N GLU A 294 11.58 -14.32 -17.42
CA GLU A 294 11.77 -15.52 -16.59
C GLU A 294 10.43 -16.12 -16.14
N LEU A 295 9.47 -15.28 -15.78
CA LEU A 295 8.12 -15.73 -15.41
C LEU A 295 7.33 -16.29 -16.60
N ALA A 296 7.68 -15.92 -17.83
CA ALA A 296 7.12 -16.44 -19.09
C ALA A 296 5.58 -16.45 -19.15
N LEU A 297 4.94 -15.42 -18.60
CA LEU A 297 3.48 -15.35 -18.49
C LEU A 297 2.85 -14.89 -19.81
N ALA A 298 2.12 -15.75 -20.49
CA ALA A 298 1.39 -15.39 -21.70
C ALA A 298 0.04 -14.70 -21.39
N PRO A 299 -0.42 -13.73 -22.23
CA PRO A 299 0.27 -13.18 -23.39
C PRO A 299 1.28 -12.07 -23.06
N LEU A 300 1.47 -11.68 -21.78
CA LEU A 300 2.37 -10.57 -21.40
C LEU A 300 3.79 -10.72 -21.98
N ALA A 301 4.38 -11.91 -21.89
CA ALA A 301 5.73 -12.18 -22.39
C ALA A 301 5.87 -11.91 -23.90
N GLU A 302 4.81 -12.08 -24.68
CA GLU A 302 4.78 -11.86 -26.14
C GLU A 302 4.75 -10.38 -26.54
N THR A 303 4.51 -9.51 -25.56
CA THR A 303 4.50 -8.06 -25.71
C THR A 303 5.87 -7.44 -25.43
N ILE A 304 6.79 -8.18 -24.83
CA ILE A 304 8.14 -7.71 -24.51
C ILE A 304 9.00 -7.71 -25.79
N LEU A 305 9.64 -6.57 -26.07
CA LEU A 305 10.52 -6.42 -27.22
C LEU A 305 11.81 -7.24 -27.05
N PRO A 306 12.39 -7.76 -28.14
CA PRO A 306 13.71 -8.36 -28.08
C PRO A 306 14.74 -7.34 -27.59
N LYS A 307 15.77 -7.81 -26.87
CA LYS A 307 16.87 -6.94 -26.43
C LYS A 307 17.51 -6.30 -27.67
N LYS A 308 17.56 -4.97 -27.72
CA LYS A 308 18.29 -4.26 -28.77
C LYS A 308 19.75 -4.74 -28.71
N ARG A 309 20.21 -5.33 -29.81
CA ARG A 309 21.60 -5.75 -29.98
C ARG A 309 22.49 -4.53 -30.21
#